data_AF-A0A958VQX7-F1
#
_entry.id   AF-A0A958VQX7-F1
#
_cell.length_a   1.000
_cell.length_b   1.000
_cell.length_c   1.000
_cell.angle_alpha   90.00
_cell.angle_beta   90.00
_cell.angle_gamma   90.00
#
_symmetry.space_group_name_H-M   'P 1'
#
loop_
_entity.id
_entity.type
_entity.pdbx_description
1 polymer ?
#
loop_
_entity_poly.entity_id
_entity_poly.type
_entity_poly.pdbx_seq_one_letter_code
_entity_poly.pdbx_strand_id
1 'polypeptide(L)'
;MSIFPKRSVPGSTVTIHWNFNTAHLQNVHVCPWVRIGVKDPLGQITMLFEDHVLGLPDPEDDLSEGASPPLKYLNKNLPLMVIADYLSGRHKREKLVEILENIQSGRHYYFTYPVPEEAPLGKYTLISEVHSGGEIKYSKTAPDDYFLIEKISLQDVKELEGKKYAVIENHSPEKTPVKIVDCTPASPGRLATSVSVFEMAPFEKKTITLSASISFLLYNEERRLIPLTGSSSPFLLRNQQILEWTKSDGHIYLLKKDKDEAFQLTGPGKTLWQRSDGLFNKDELNDDELRVYEVLKSQELIEEIRYSSNLQHDLGSD
;
A
#
# COMPACT_ATOMS: atom_id res chain seq x y z
N MET A 1 -2.67 -20.08 -2.27
CA MET A 1 -1.73 -18.98 -2.53
C MET A 1 -2.30 -17.74 -1.89
N SER A 2 -1.44 -16.77 -1.56
CA SER A 2 -1.86 -15.42 -1.15
C SER A 2 -1.01 -14.38 -1.86
N ILE A 3 -1.57 -13.23 -2.20
CA ILE A 3 -0.90 -12.20 -3.02
C ILE A 3 -1.13 -10.84 -2.40
N PHE A 4 -0.04 -10.10 -2.17
CA PHE A 4 -0.07 -8.80 -1.50
C PHE A 4 0.82 -7.77 -2.18
N PRO A 5 0.27 -6.62 -2.60
CA PRO A 5 -1.16 -6.31 -2.62
C PRO A 5 -1.92 -6.98 -3.78
N LYS A 6 -3.27 -6.95 -3.73
CA LYS A 6 -4.11 -7.44 -4.83
C LYS A 6 -4.27 -6.42 -5.94
N ARG A 7 -4.13 -5.14 -5.62
CA ARG A 7 -4.02 -4.04 -6.58
C ARG A 7 -2.68 -3.36 -6.41
N SER A 8 -1.93 -3.18 -7.48
CA SER A 8 -0.64 -2.48 -7.48
C SER A 8 -0.56 -1.53 -8.66
N VAL A 9 0.60 -0.91 -8.83
CA VAL A 9 0.90 0.15 -9.79
C VAL A 9 2.27 -0.09 -10.40
N PRO A 10 2.61 0.52 -11.55
CA PRO A 10 3.97 0.45 -12.08
C PRO A 10 5.01 0.98 -11.06
N GLY A 11 6.23 0.42 -11.12
CA GLY A 11 7.33 0.77 -10.20
C GLY A 11 7.19 0.23 -8.77
N SER A 12 6.19 -0.60 -8.50
CA SER A 12 5.91 -1.15 -7.17
C SER A 12 6.41 -2.59 -7.00
N THR A 13 6.04 -3.24 -5.91
CA THR A 13 6.42 -4.61 -5.63
C THR A 13 5.21 -5.40 -5.14
N VAL A 14 5.04 -6.61 -5.67
CA VAL A 14 4.03 -7.57 -5.24
C VAL A 14 4.71 -8.76 -4.59
N THR A 15 4.22 -9.16 -3.42
CA THR A 15 4.66 -10.34 -2.69
C THR A 15 3.68 -11.48 -2.94
N ILE A 16 4.21 -12.63 -3.34
CA ILE A 16 3.47 -13.85 -3.62
C ILE A 16 3.84 -14.88 -2.57
N HIS A 17 2.84 -15.35 -1.83
CA HIS A 17 2.99 -16.40 -0.84
C HIS A 17 2.45 -17.73 -1.38
N TRP A 18 3.33 -18.72 -1.43
CA TRP A 18 2.99 -20.09 -1.79
C TRP A 18 3.11 -21.01 -0.57
N ASN A 19 2.06 -21.79 -0.34
CA ASN A 19 2.03 -22.81 0.70
C ASN A 19 2.07 -24.19 0.06
N PHE A 20 3.15 -24.92 0.33
CA PHE A 20 3.27 -26.33 -0.01
C PHE A 20 2.88 -27.17 1.22
N ASN A 21 1.64 -27.65 1.22
CA ASN A 21 1.08 -28.42 2.32
C ASN A 21 1.58 -29.88 2.29
N THR A 22 2.32 -30.28 3.35
CA THR A 22 2.86 -31.62 3.53
C THR A 22 2.13 -32.46 4.57
N ALA A 23 1.03 -31.96 5.16
CA ALA A 23 0.29 -32.60 6.26
C ALA A 23 -0.27 -34.00 5.92
N HIS A 24 -0.44 -34.30 4.63
CA HIS A 24 -0.95 -35.59 4.16
C HIS A 24 0.15 -36.65 3.96
N LEU A 25 1.43 -36.26 4.05
CA LEU A 25 2.54 -37.19 3.88
C LEU A 25 2.73 -38.01 5.16
N GLN A 26 2.68 -39.34 5.05
CA GLN A 26 2.90 -40.27 6.16
C GLN A 26 4.10 -41.15 5.83
N ASN A 27 5.23 -40.96 6.53
CA ASN A 27 6.44 -41.78 6.37
C ASN A 27 7.03 -41.86 4.94
N VAL A 28 6.59 -40.99 4.02
CA VAL A 28 7.13 -40.89 2.66
C VAL A 28 7.45 -39.44 2.34
N HIS A 29 8.59 -39.23 1.68
CA HIS A 29 8.96 -37.92 1.13
C HIS A 29 8.46 -37.77 -0.31
N VAL A 30 8.35 -36.52 -0.77
CA VAL A 30 8.07 -36.17 -2.16
C VAL A 30 9.07 -35.11 -2.63
N CYS A 31 9.41 -35.09 -3.91
CA CYS A 31 10.31 -34.08 -4.47
C CYS A 31 9.80 -33.58 -5.83
N PRO A 32 8.59 -32.98 -5.89
CA PRO A 32 8.04 -32.47 -7.14
C PRO A 32 8.90 -31.37 -7.75
N TRP A 33 8.85 -31.24 -9.07
CA TRP A 33 9.35 -30.06 -9.79
C TRP A 33 8.28 -28.97 -9.75
N VAL A 34 8.64 -27.76 -9.32
CA VAL A 34 7.68 -26.68 -9.06
C VAL A 34 8.02 -25.47 -9.90
N ARG A 35 6.98 -24.85 -10.48
CA ARG A 35 7.10 -23.63 -11.29
C ARG A 35 6.18 -22.56 -10.72
N ILE A 36 6.78 -21.48 -10.23
CA ILE A 36 6.08 -20.28 -9.77
C ILE A 36 6.49 -19.11 -10.66
N GLY A 37 5.51 -18.43 -11.25
CA GLY A 37 5.75 -17.32 -12.15
C GLY A 37 4.59 -16.34 -12.20
N VAL A 38 4.80 -15.25 -12.92
CA VAL A 38 3.78 -14.22 -13.18
C VAL A 38 3.63 -14.10 -14.69
N LYS A 39 2.38 -14.16 -15.15
CA LYS A 39 2.00 -13.89 -16.53
C LYS A 39 1.33 -12.53 -16.60
N ASP A 40 1.86 -11.65 -17.43
CA ASP A 40 1.31 -10.31 -17.63
C ASP A 40 0.09 -10.32 -18.59
N PRO A 41 -0.63 -9.19 -18.74
CA PRO A 41 -1.75 -9.06 -19.66
C PRO A 41 -1.40 -9.29 -21.14
N LEU A 42 -0.14 -9.06 -21.54
CA LEU A 42 0.34 -9.28 -22.91
C LEU A 42 0.73 -10.74 -23.16
N GLY A 43 0.74 -11.55 -22.10
CA GLY A 43 1.07 -12.96 -22.12
C GLY A 43 2.54 -13.29 -21.86
N GLN A 44 3.38 -12.29 -21.56
CA GLN A 44 4.76 -12.49 -21.16
C GLN A 44 4.82 -13.15 -19.79
N ILE A 45 5.72 -14.13 -19.65
CA ILE A 45 5.90 -14.90 -18.43
C ILE A 45 7.24 -14.53 -17.81
N THR A 46 7.20 -14.15 -16.53
CA THR A 46 8.37 -14.01 -15.67
C THR A 46 8.36 -15.11 -14.63
N MET A 47 9.31 -16.03 -14.72
CA MET A 47 9.46 -17.11 -13.73
C MET A 47 10.18 -16.57 -12.49
N LEU A 48 9.60 -16.86 -11.33
CA LEU A 48 10.15 -16.48 -10.02
C LEU A 48 10.87 -17.65 -9.36
N PHE A 49 10.46 -18.87 -9.69
CA PHE A 49 11.02 -20.10 -9.17
C PHE A 49 10.76 -21.27 -10.12
N GLU A 50 11.80 -22.02 -10.46
CA GLU A 50 11.73 -23.26 -11.22
C GLU A 50 12.76 -24.24 -10.67
N ASP A 51 12.35 -25.05 -9.69
CA ASP A 51 13.22 -26.08 -9.10
C ASP A 51 12.42 -27.17 -8.39
N HIS A 52 13.12 -28.21 -7.92
CA HIS A 52 12.58 -29.24 -7.05
C HIS A 52 12.36 -28.75 -5.62
N VAL A 53 11.23 -29.15 -5.04
CA VAL A 53 10.89 -28.84 -3.65
C VAL A 53 10.75 -30.14 -2.85
N LEU A 54 11.64 -30.35 -1.88
CA LEU A 54 11.55 -31.52 -1.00
C LEU A 54 10.42 -31.33 0.03
N GLY A 55 9.41 -32.20 -0.01
CA GLY A 55 8.41 -32.38 1.02
C GLY A 55 8.77 -33.55 1.92
N LEU A 56 8.88 -33.32 3.22
CA LEU A 56 9.13 -34.34 4.23
C LEU A 56 7.85 -34.51 5.08
N PRO A 57 7.53 -35.73 5.52
CA PRO A 57 6.45 -35.95 6.48
C PRO A 57 6.81 -35.35 7.83
N ASP A 58 5.78 -35.03 8.62
CA ASP A 58 5.99 -34.70 10.03
C ASP A 58 6.53 -35.96 10.76
N PRO A 59 7.43 -35.80 11.75
CA PRO A 59 7.88 -36.92 12.56
C PRO A 59 6.69 -37.55 13.28
N GLU A 60 6.70 -38.87 13.42
CA GLU A 60 5.69 -39.58 14.21
C GLU A 60 5.70 -39.03 15.65
N ASP A 61 4.51 -38.73 16.18
CA ASP A 61 4.39 -38.31 17.58
C ASP A 61 4.80 -39.50 18.46
N ASP A 62 5.91 -39.34 19.17
CA ASP A 62 6.40 -40.36 20.11
C ASP A 62 5.44 -40.39 21.32
N LEU A 63 4.46 -41.30 21.29
CA LEU A 63 3.39 -41.46 22.30
C LEU A 63 3.90 -41.91 23.69
N SER A 64 5.20 -41.79 23.96
CA SER A 64 5.78 -42.09 25.26
C SER A 64 5.15 -41.22 26.36
N GLU A 65 4.44 -41.86 27.29
CA GLU A 65 3.81 -41.18 28.44
C GLU A 65 4.87 -40.38 29.22
N GLY A 66 4.73 -39.06 29.25
CA GLY A 66 5.59 -38.16 30.03
C GLY A 66 6.66 -37.41 29.24
N ALA A 67 6.81 -37.64 27.92
CA ALA A 67 7.65 -36.80 27.09
C ALA A 67 6.99 -35.42 26.92
N SER A 68 7.69 -34.35 27.33
CA SER A 68 7.31 -33.00 26.95
C SER A 68 7.32 -32.92 25.41
N PRO A 69 6.28 -32.34 24.76
CA PRO A 69 6.26 -32.23 23.32
C PRO A 69 7.56 -31.54 22.86
N PRO A 70 8.29 -32.11 21.88
CA PRO A 70 9.51 -31.50 21.39
C PRO A 70 9.18 -30.09 20.92
N LEU A 71 10.09 -29.14 21.18
CA LEU A 71 9.95 -27.77 20.69
C LEU A 71 9.84 -27.83 19.17
N LYS A 72 8.61 -27.75 18.65
CA LYS A 72 8.40 -27.53 17.23
C LYS A 72 8.99 -26.16 16.95
N TYR A 73 9.98 -26.11 16.05
CA TYR A 73 10.37 -24.85 15.44
C TYR A 73 9.15 -24.39 14.65
N LEU A 74 8.24 -23.68 15.31
CA LEU A 74 7.26 -22.87 14.63
C LEU A 74 8.09 -21.99 13.70
N ASN A 75 7.86 -22.10 12.40
CA ASN A 75 8.26 -21.05 11.49
C ASN A 75 7.36 -19.85 11.86
N LYS A 76 7.68 -19.18 12.99
CA LYS A 76 6.86 -18.15 13.68
C LYS A 76 6.61 -16.92 12.83
N ASN A 77 7.14 -16.90 11.63
CA ASN A 77 7.03 -15.81 10.68
C ASN A 77 6.05 -16.16 9.58
N LEU A 78 4.88 -16.74 9.89
CA LEU A 78 3.76 -16.57 8.97
C LEU A 78 3.34 -15.10 9.09
N PRO A 79 3.55 -14.26 8.07
CA PRO A 79 3.23 -12.85 8.16
C PRO A 79 1.76 -12.70 8.54
N LEU A 80 1.47 -11.75 9.43
CA LEU A 80 0.09 -11.41 9.82
C LEU A 80 -0.80 -11.16 8.61
N MET A 81 -0.24 -10.66 7.50
CA MET A 81 -0.96 -10.48 6.23
C MET A 81 -1.48 -11.79 5.64
N VAL A 82 -0.69 -12.87 5.72
CA VAL A 82 -1.12 -14.20 5.26
C VAL A 82 -2.24 -14.73 6.15
N ILE A 83 -2.10 -14.59 7.48
CA ILE A 83 -3.18 -14.96 8.42
C ILE A 83 -4.43 -14.13 8.14
N ALA A 84 -4.29 -12.82 7.89
CA ALA A 84 -5.41 -11.95 7.56
C ALA A 84 -6.12 -12.36 6.26
N ASP A 85 -5.39 -12.83 5.23
CA ASP A 85 -5.99 -13.40 4.00
C ASP A 85 -6.90 -14.58 4.33
N TYR A 86 -6.33 -15.55 5.05
CA TYR A 86 -7.00 -16.80 5.39
C TYR A 86 -8.22 -16.57 6.30
N LEU A 87 -8.22 -15.47 7.07
CA LEU A 87 -9.27 -15.09 8.00
C LEU A 87 -10.24 -14.03 7.44
N SER A 88 -10.01 -13.52 6.23
CA SER A 88 -10.78 -12.39 5.65
C SER A 88 -12.25 -12.73 5.33
N GLY A 89 -12.65 -14.00 5.44
CA GLY A 89 -14.00 -14.50 5.17
C GLY A 89 -14.82 -14.89 6.39
N ARG A 90 -16.13 -15.10 6.18
CA ARG A 90 -17.02 -15.71 7.20
C ARG A 90 -16.79 -17.22 7.26
N HIS A 91 -15.99 -17.66 8.22
CA HIS A 91 -15.71 -19.08 8.44
C HIS A 91 -16.37 -19.60 9.72
N LYS A 92 -16.77 -20.88 9.71
CA LYS A 92 -17.13 -21.59 10.95
C LYS A 92 -15.87 -21.85 11.77
N ARG A 93 -16.00 -21.92 13.10
CA ARG A 93 -14.87 -22.12 14.02
C ARG A 93 -14.04 -23.34 13.67
N GLU A 94 -14.68 -24.45 13.32
CA GLU A 94 -14.02 -25.71 12.99
C GLU A 94 -13.14 -25.55 11.74
N LYS A 95 -13.62 -24.77 10.76
CA LYS A 95 -12.85 -24.46 9.56
C LYS A 95 -11.65 -23.54 9.85
N LEU A 96 -11.80 -22.61 10.79
CA LEU A 96 -10.70 -21.76 11.25
C LEU A 96 -9.61 -22.56 11.97
N VAL A 97 -10.02 -23.50 12.83
CA VAL A 97 -9.09 -24.42 13.51
C VAL A 97 -8.34 -25.27 12.47
N GLU A 98 -9.07 -25.87 11.52
CA GLU A 98 -8.48 -26.64 10.42
C GLU A 98 -7.49 -25.81 9.59
N ILE A 99 -7.81 -24.55 9.29
CA ILE A 99 -6.92 -23.63 8.55
C ILE A 99 -5.64 -23.36 9.34
N LEU A 100 -5.77 -23.06 10.65
CA LEU A 100 -4.63 -22.73 11.52
C LEU A 100 -3.73 -23.94 11.76
N GLU A 101 -4.30 -25.14 11.93
CA GLU A 101 -3.55 -26.40 12.09
C GLU A 101 -2.80 -26.75 10.79
N ASN A 102 -3.48 -26.72 9.64
CA ASN A 102 -2.84 -27.03 8.35
C ASN A 102 -1.79 -26.01 7.91
N ILE A 103 -1.92 -24.76 8.36
CA ILE A 103 -0.90 -23.73 8.15
C ILE A 103 0.42 -24.14 8.81
N GLN A 104 0.39 -24.73 10.01
CA GLN A 104 1.61 -25.10 10.73
C GLN A 104 2.34 -26.28 10.09
N SER A 105 1.62 -27.18 9.41
CA SER A 105 2.18 -28.31 8.67
C SER A 105 2.52 -27.99 7.20
N GLY A 106 2.49 -26.71 6.81
CA GLY A 106 2.83 -26.25 5.47
C GLY A 106 4.22 -25.64 5.38
N ARG A 107 4.92 -25.85 4.26
CA ARG A 107 6.12 -25.07 3.92
C ARG A 107 5.69 -23.78 3.23
N HIS A 108 6.11 -22.65 3.78
CA HIS A 108 5.75 -21.32 3.27
C HIS A 108 6.92 -20.70 2.51
N TYR A 109 6.67 -20.34 1.26
CA TYR A 109 7.61 -19.66 0.38
C TYR A 109 7.07 -18.28 0.04
N TYR A 110 7.98 -17.31 -0.04
CA TYR A 110 7.67 -15.92 -0.39
C TYR A 110 8.50 -15.53 -1.60
N PHE A 111 7.82 -15.05 -2.64
CA PHE A 111 8.44 -14.57 -3.85
C PHE A 111 8.11 -13.10 -4.03
N THR A 112 9.09 -12.34 -4.48
CA THR A 112 8.95 -10.91 -4.74
C THR A 112 8.92 -10.70 -6.24
N TYR A 113 7.85 -10.08 -6.73
CA TYR A 113 7.72 -9.63 -8.11
C TYR A 113 7.87 -8.11 -8.16
N PRO A 114 9.01 -7.58 -8.66
CA PRO A 114 9.15 -6.16 -8.95
C PRO A 114 8.30 -5.83 -10.18
N VAL A 115 7.39 -4.88 -10.06
CA VAL A 115 6.57 -4.40 -11.18
C VAL A 115 7.37 -3.33 -11.93
N PRO A 116 7.71 -3.53 -13.22
CA PRO A 116 8.42 -2.52 -14.01
C PRO A 116 7.68 -1.17 -14.06
N GLU A 117 8.40 -0.08 -14.33
CA GLU A 117 7.79 1.26 -14.48
C GLU A 117 6.92 1.35 -15.74
N GLU A 118 7.27 0.57 -16.75
CA GLU A 118 6.61 0.43 -18.04
C GLU A 118 5.64 -0.77 -18.09
N ALA A 119 5.35 -1.38 -16.93
CA ALA A 119 4.51 -2.56 -16.85
C ALA A 119 3.12 -2.33 -17.48
N PRO A 120 2.62 -3.23 -18.35
CA PRO A 120 1.30 -3.10 -18.92
C PRO A 120 0.24 -3.07 -17.81
N LEU A 121 -0.73 -2.17 -17.93
CA LEU A 121 -1.87 -2.13 -17.01
C LEU A 121 -2.76 -3.35 -17.27
N GLY A 122 -3.34 -3.89 -16.21
CA GLY A 122 -4.26 -5.02 -16.34
C GLY A 122 -4.11 -6.09 -15.28
N LYS A 123 -4.80 -7.20 -15.54
CA LYS A 123 -4.74 -8.44 -14.75
C LYS A 123 -3.49 -9.27 -15.03
N TYR A 124 -2.69 -9.47 -13.98
CA TYR A 124 -1.55 -10.38 -13.96
C TYR A 124 -1.98 -11.68 -13.27
N THR A 125 -1.76 -12.82 -13.92
CA THR A 125 -2.12 -14.14 -13.36
C THR A 125 -0.88 -14.90 -12.93
N LEU A 126 -0.97 -15.63 -11.83
CA LEU A 126 0.14 -16.46 -11.39
C LEU A 126 0.18 -17.79 -12.12
N ILE A 127 1.40 -18.24 -12.38
CA ILE A 127 1.73 -19.61 -12.72
C ILE A 127 2.08 -20.29 -11.41
N SER A 128 1.39 -21.38 -11.10
CA SER A 128 1.64 -22.21 -9.92
C SER A 128 1.42 -23.66 -10.32
N GLU A 129 2.48 -24.29 -10.80
CA GLU A 129 2.45 -25.67 -11.28
C GLU A 129 3.33 -26.57 -10.39
N VAL A 130 2.80 -27.72 -10.03
CA VAL A 130 3.52 -28.78 -9.31
C VAL A 130 3.51 -30.02 -10.19
N HIS A 131 4.69 -30.41 -10.68
CA HIS A 131 4.91 -31.53 -11.57
C HIS A 131 5.40 -32.73 -10.77
N SER A 132 4.66 -33.84 -10.85
CA SER A 132 4.99 -35.08 -10.14
C SER A 132 4.48 -36.29 -10.90
N GLY A 133 5.35 -37.25 -11.21
CA GLY A 133 4.95 -38.51 -11.85
C GLY A 133 4.31 -38.35 -13.24
N GLY A 134 4.62 -37.26 -13.96
CA GLY A 134 4.02 -36.94 -15.26
C GLY A 134 2.71 -36.15 -15.20
N GLU A 135 2.19 -35.87 -14.00
CA GLU A 135 0.99 -35.06 -13.80
C GLU A 135 1.34 -33.62 -13.38
N ILE A 136 0.48 -32.68 -13.77
CA ILE A 136 0.56 -31.27 -13.36
C ILE A 136 -0.60 -30.98 -12.41
N LYS A 137 -0.27 -30.53 -11.19
CA LYS A 137 -1.24 -30.03 -10.22
C LYS A 137 -1.15 -28.52 -10.15
N TYR A 138 -2.31 -27.86 -10.27
CA TYR A 138 -2.44 -26.42 -10.13
C TYR A 138 -2.87 -26.02 -8.73
N SER A 139 -2.66 -24.75 -8.38
CA SER A 139 -3.15 -24.17 -7.13
C SER A 139 -4.67 -24.32 -6.99
N LYS A 140 -5.13 -24.68 -5.78
CA LYS A 140 -6.58 -24.74 -5.46
C LYS A 140 -7.23 -23.36 -5.49
N THR A 141 -6.44 -22.29 -5.38
CA THR A 141 -6.89 -20.90 -5.46
C THR A 141 -6.72 -20.30 -6.85
N ALA A 142 -6.46 -21.12 -7.89
CA ALA A 142 -6.20 -20.66 -9.25
C ALA A 142 -7.17 -19.57 -9.79
N PRO A 143 -8.50 -19.61 -9.52
CA PRO A 143 -9.40 -18.54 -9.95
C PRO A 143 -9.06 -17.15 -9.38
N ASP A 144 -8.48 -17.13 -8.18
CA ASP A 144 -8.14 -15.93 -7.40
C ASP A 144 -6.63 -15.62 -7.43
N ASP A 145 -5.83 -16.42 -8.13
CA ASP A 145 -4.38 -16.28 -8.23
C ASP A 145 -4.00 -15.22 -9.27
N TYR A 146 -4.44 -13.99 -9.01
CA TYR A 146 -4.13 -12.81 -9.81
C TYR A 146 -3.97 -11.56 -8.93
N PHE A 147 -3.35 -10.54 -9.51
CA PHE A 147 -3.37 -9.16 -9.02
C PHE A 147 -3.57 -8.20 -10.20
N LEU A 148 -3.93 -6.96 -9.92
CA LEU A 148 -4.17 -5.93 -10.93
C LEU A 148 -3.06 -4.88 -10.86
N ILE A 149 -2.55 -4.45 -12.02
CA ILE A 149 -1.75 -3.23 -12.14
C ILE A 149 -2.65 -2.15 -12.72
N GLU A 150 -2.86 -1.08 -11.96
CA GLU A 150 -3.84 -0.05 -12.28
C GLU A 150 -3.21 1.34 -12.30
N LYS A 151 -3.91 2.28 -12.93
CA LYS A 151 -3.53 3.69 -12.94
C LYS A 151 -4.78 4.57 -13.02
N ILE A 152 -4.89 5.47 -12.04
CA ILE A 152 -5.81 6.61 -12.08
C ILE A 152 -4.97 7.88 -12.23
N SER A 153 -5.46 8.85 -13.02
CA SER A 153 -4.88 10.19 -13.09
C SER A 153 -5.92 11.28 -12.85
N LEU A 154 -5.42 12.44 -12.44
CA LEU A 154 -6.14 13.70 -12.54
C LEU A 154 -5.79 14.32 -13.89
N GLN A 155 -6.79 14.55 -14.73
CA GLN A 155 -6.62 15.14 -16.05
C GLN A 155 -6.74 16.66 -16.03
N ASP A 156 -7.71 17.19 -15.26
CA ASP A 156 -7.98 18.63 -15.25
C ASP A 156 -8.70 19.05 -13.97
N VAL A 157 -8.56 20.33 -13.59
CA VAL A 157 -9.32 20.97 -12.52
C VAL A 157 -9.91 22.26 -13.08
N LYS A 158 -11.25 22.31 -13.14
CA LYS A 158 -12.01 23.42 -13.70
C LYS A 158 -12.80 24.12 -12.61
N GLU A 159 -12.90 25.45 -12.72
CA GLU A 159 -13.83 26.24 -11.92
C GLU A 159 -14.92 26.79 -12.83
N LEU A 160 -16.18 26.45 -12.53
CA LEU A 160 -17.36 26.86 -13.29
C LEU A 160 -18.42 27.33 -12.30
N GLU A 161 -18.92 28.56 -12.47
CA GLU A 161 -19.98 29.14 -11.64
C GLU A 161 -19.67 29.11 -10.13
N GLY A 162 -18.40 29.30 -9.75
CA GLY A 162 -17.94 29.26 -8.36
C GLY A 162 -17.87 27.86 -7.74
N LYS A 163 -18.02 26.80 -8.56
CA LYS A 163 -17.82 25.40 -8.14
C LYS A 163 -16.57 24.84 -8.80
N LYS A 164 -15.78 24.09 -8.02
CA LYS A 164 -14.60 23.38 -8.51
C LYS A 164 -14.97 21.96 -8.93
N TYR A 165 -14.44 21.54 -10.07
CA TYR A 165 -14.62 20.23 -10.64
C TYR A 165 -13.26 19.63 -10.96
N ALA A 166 -13.06 18.37 -10.61
CA ALA A 166 -11.90 17.61 -11.06
C ALA A 166 -12.34 16.59 -12.11
N VAL A 167 -11.52 16.42 -13.15
CA VAL A 167 -11.72 15.41 -14.19
C VAL A 167 -10.69 14.33 -13.98
N ILE A 168 -11.13 13.13 -13.63
CA ILE A 168 -10.26 11.97 -13.35
C ILE A 168 -10.44 10.92 -14.43
N GLU A 169 -9.42 10.09 -14.64
CA GLU A 169 -9.44 9.02 -15.64
C GLU A 169 -8.86 7.72 -15.09
N ASN A 170 -9.57 6.63 -15.36
CA ASN A 170 -9.05 5.28 -15.17
C ASN A 170 -8.36 4.83 -16.46
N HIS A 171 -7.06 4.54 -16.41
CA HIS A 171 -6.30 4.06 -17.55
C HIS A 171 -6.30 2.53 -17.67
N SER A 172 -6.91 1.85 -16.71
CA SER A 172 -6.84 0.40 -16.57
C SER A 172 -7.99 -0.27 -17.31
N PRO A 173 -7.77 -1.49 -17.87
CA PRO A 173 -8.82 -2.26 -18.52
C PRO A 173 -9.82 -2.90 -17.53
N GLU A 174 -9.53 -2.88 -16.23
CA GLU A 174 -10.43 -3.31 -15.17
C GLU A 174 -11.10 -2.13 -14.47
N LYS A 175 -12.19 -2.43 -13.76
CA LYS A 175 -12.81 -1.48 -12.84
C LYS A 175 -11.86 -1.14 -11.71
N THR A 176 -11.85 0.12 -11.29
CA THR A 176 -10.96 0.62 -10.24
C THR A 176 -11.74 1.32 -9.13
N PRO A 177 -11.76 0.78 -7.89
CA PRO A 177 -12.33 1.46 -6.74
C PRO A 177 -11.55 2.73 -6.43
N VAL A 178 -12.29 3.82 -6.24
CA VAL A 178 -11.75 5.12 -5.87
C VAL A 178 -12.55 5.70 -4.72
N LYS A 179 -11.85 6.47 -3.88
CA LYS A 179 -12.40 7.15 -2.72
C LYS A 179 -12.00 8.62 -2.79
N ILE A 180 -12.99 9.51 -2.77
CA ILE A 180 -12.75 10.95 -2.67
C ILE A 180 -12.93 11.35 -1.22
N VAL A 181 -11.96 12.07 -0.69
CA VAL A 181 -11.99 12.65 0.65
C VAL A 181 -11.91 14.16 0.51
N ASP A 182 -13.02 14.82 0.85
CA ASP A 182 -13.11 16.27 0.94
C ASP A 182 -12.80 16.68 2.38
N CYS A 183 -11.93 17.67 2.53
CA CYS A 183 -11.33 18.09 3.79
C CYS A 183 -11.67 19.56 4.08
N THR A 184 -12.42 19.80 5.16
CA THR A 184 -12.83 21.14 5.60
C THR A 184 -12.22 21.44 6.97
N PRO A 185 -11.50 22.55 7.14
CA PRO A 185 -11.04 22.99 8.45
C PRO A 185 -12.23 23.23 9.40
N ALA A 186 -12.20 22.61 10.58
CA ALA A 186 -13.29 22.74 11.56
C ALA A 186 -12.90 23.62 12.75
N SER A 187 -11.69 23.43 13.29
CA SER A 187 -11.09 24.24 14.37
C SER A 187 -9.57 24.04 14.36
N PRO A 188 -8.76 24.80 15.11
CA PRO A 188 -7.30 24.64 15.11
C PRO A 188 -6.89 23.19 15.38
N GLY A 189 -6.16 22.59 14.42
CA GLY A 189 -5.73 21.19 14.49
C GLY A 189 -6.83 20.14 14.29
N ARG A 190 -8.03 20.52 13.85
CA ARG A 190 -9.12 19.58 13.55
C ARG A 190 -9.66 19.78 12.14
N LEU A 191 -9.80 18.65 11.45
CA LEU A 191 -10.35 18.54 10.11
C LEU A 191 -11.70 17.80 10.16
N ALA A 192 -12.70 18.34 9.47
CA ALA A 192 -13.91 17.61 9.14
C ALA A 192 -13.75 17.00 7.74
N THR A 193 -14.15 15.75 7.56
CA THR A 193 -14.02 15.05 6.27
C THR A 193 -15.37 14.55 5.76
N SER A 194 -15.61 14.72 4.46
CA SER A 194 -16.68 14.04 3.74
C SER A 194 -16.06 13.00 2.80
N VAL A 195 -16.68 11.82 2.70
CA VAL A 195 -16.15 10.69 1.94
C VAL A 195 -17.17 10.22 0.92
N SER A 196 -16.73 10.05 -0.32
CA SER A 196 -17.49 9.35 -1.36
C SER A 196 -16.67 8.21 -1.96
N VAL A 197 -17.31 7.06 -2.19
CA VAL A 197 -16.66 5.86 -2.72
C VAL A 197 -17.44 5.39 -3.93
N PHE A 198 -16.74 5.06 -5.02
CA PHE A 198 -17.33 4.50 -6.22
C PHE A 198 -16.29 3.69 -7.01
N GLU A 199 -16.75 2.94 -8.00
CA GLU A 199 -15.86 2.28 -8.96
C GLU A 199 -15.85 3.06 -10.27
N MET A 200 -14.66 3.29 -10.82
CA MET A 200 -14.49 3.75 -12.19
C MET A 200 -14.54 2.56 -13.14
N ALA A 201 -15.31 2.68 -14.22
CA ALA A 201 -15.34 1.69 -15.29
C ALA A 201 -13.99 1.68 -16.06
N PRO A 202 -13.72 0.61 -16.85
CA PRO A 202 -12.53 0.56 -17.69
C PRO A 202 -12.46 1.78 -18.62
N PHE A 203 -11.30 2.42 -18.67
CA PHE A 203 -11.06 3.60 -19.53
C PHE A 203 -12.05 4.76 -19.31
N GLU A 204 -12.71 4.83 -18.14
CA GLU A 204 -13.68 5.87 -17.85
C GLU A 204 -13.00 7.19 -17.53
N LYS A 205 -13.47 8.26 -18.18
CA LYS A 205 -13.21 9.64 -17.77
C LYS A 205 -14.43 10.19 -17.04
N LYS A 206 -14.24 10.69 -15.83
CA LYS A 206 -15.32 11.11 -14.94
C LYS A 206 -15.06 12.50 -14.36
N THR A 207 -16.09 13.34 -14.39
CA THR A 207 -16.08 14.64 -13.72
C THR A 207 -16.68 14.50 -12.33
N ILE A 208 -15.95 14.98 -11.31
CA ILE A 208 -16.38 15.01 -9.93
C ILE A 208 -16.49 16.45 -9.45
N THR A 209 -17.58 16.77 -8.75
CA THR A 209 -17.74 18.06 -8.09
C THR A 209 -17.01 18.03 -6.75
N LEU A 210 -16.13 19.00 -6.51
CA LEU A 210 -15.40 19.12 -5.25
C LEU A 210 -16.21 19.94 -4.26
N SER A 211 -16.39 19.42 -3.05
CA SER A 211 -17.18 20.09 -2.01
C SER A 211 -16.33 20.91 -1.02
N ALA A 212 -15.00 20.76 -1.07
CA ALA A 212 -14.06 21.45 -0.20
C ALA A 212 -12.90 22.10 -0.97
N SER A 213 -12.16 22.99 -0.30
CA SER A 213 -10.95 23.60 -0.83
C SER A 213 -9.77 22.64 -0.90
N ILE A 214 -9.81 21.56 -0.10
CA ILE A 214 -8.82 20.50 -0.05
C ILE A 214 -9.55 19.18 -0.31
N SER A 215 -9.19 18.50 -1.38
CA SER A 215 -9.80 17.23 -1.79
C SER A 215 -8.75 16.28 -2.31
N PHE A 216 -8.86 15.01 -1.95
CA PHE A 216 -7.96 13.95 -2.37
C PHE A 216 -8.71 12.79 -3.00
N LEU A 217 -8.14 12.22 -4.04
CA LEU A 217 -8.51 10.90 -4.56
C LEU A 217 -7.54 9.87 -3.99
N LEU A 218 -8.11 8.84 -3.39
CA LEU A 218 -7.42 7.65 -2.91
C LEU A 218 -7.81 6.46 -3.81
N TYR A 219 -6.81 5.73 -4.29
CA TYR A 219 -7.01 4.47 -5.02
C TYR A 219 -5.91 3.49 -4.63
N ASN A 220 -5.90 2.30 -5.23
CA ASN A 220 -4.90 1.27 -4.94
C ASN A 220 -4.89 0.83 -3.47
N GLU A 221 -6.06 0.41 -2.98
CA GLU A 221 -6.24 0.06 -1.57
C GLU A 221 -5.81 1.23 -0.64
N GLU A 222 -6.11 2.45 -1.08
CA GLU A 222 -5.77 3.73 -0.42
C GLU A 222 -4.27 4.05 -0.31
N ARG A 223 -3.37 3.26 -0.93
CA ARG A 223 -1.93 3.54 -0.95
C ARG A 223 -1.51 4.65 -1.90
N ARG A 224 -2.34 4.97 -2.89
CA ARG A 224 -2.08 6.06 -3.83
C ARG A 224 -3.02 7.22 -3.56
N LEU A 225 -2.43 8.41 -3.49
CA LEU A 225 -3.11 9.67 -3.19
C LEU A 225 -2.83 10.67 -4.32
N ILE A 226 -3.89 11.26 -4.86
CA ILE A 226 -3.85 12.31 -5.88
C ILE A 226 -4.61 13.54 -5.33
N PRO A 227 -3.97 14.71 -5.17
CA PRO A 227 -4.66 15.94 -4.84
C PRO A 227 -5.55 16.38 -6.00
N LEU A 228 -6.77 16.77 -5.70
CA LEU A 228 -7.76 17.20 -6.70
C LEU A 228 -7.87 18.72 -6.83
N THR A 229 -7.03 19.46 -6.11
CA THR A 229 -7.11 20.92 -6.01
C THR A 229 -6.30 21.66 -7.07
N GLY A 230 -5.54 20.94 -7.91
CA GLY A 230 -4.79 21.51 -9.03
C GLY A 230 -3.61 22.41 -8.63
N SER A 231 -3.32 22.56 -7.34
CA SER A 231 -2.15 23.32 -6.87
C SER A 231 -0.88 22.54 -7.18
N SER A 232 -0.01 23.11 -8.00
CA SER A 232 1.37 22.64 -8.19
C SER A 232 2.29 23.02 -7.01
N SER A 233 1.82 23.92 -6.14
CA SER A 233 2.58 24.36 -4.98
C SER A 233 2.65 23.28 -3.89
N PRO A 234 3.82 23.10 -3.25
CA PRO A 234 4.00 22.09 -2.23
C PRO A 234 3.18 22.41 -0.97
N PHE A 235 2.86 21.35 -0.23
CA PHE A 235 2.32 21.44 1.12
C PHE A 235 3.46 21.48 2.13
N LEU A 236 3.24 22.14 3.26
CA LEU A 236 4.22 22.25 4.33
C LEU A 236 3.99 21.16 5.36
N LEU A 237 5.05 20.41 5.68
CA LEU A 237 5.03 19.36 6.70
C LEU A 237 6.14 19.64 7.72
N ARG A 238 5.79 19.69 9.00
CA ARG A 238 6.77 19.72 10.09
C ARG A 238 7.57 18.42 10.08
N ASN A 239 8.87 18.52 10.31
CA ASN A 239 9.75 17.37 10.39
C ASN A 239 9.37 16.49 11.59
N GLN A 240 8.78 15.33 11.30
CA GLN A 240 8.23 14.41 12.31
C GLN A 240 9.32 13.68 13.12
N GLN A 241 10.59 13.82 12.74
CA GLN A 241 11.71 13.21 13.45
C GLN A 241 12.19 14.06 14.63
N ILE A 242 11.79 15.34 14.66
CA ILE A 242 12.16 16.30 15.69
C ILE A 242 11.26 16.13 16.91
N LEU A 243 11.88 16.09 18.10
CA LEU A 243 11.13 16.01 19.34
C LEU A 243 10.50 17.38 19.64
N GLU A 244 9.18 17.41 19.70
CA GLU A 244 8.41 18.58 20.14
C GLU A 244 8.15 18.49 21.64
N TRP A 245 8.58 19.50 22.39
CA TRP A 245 8.28 19.63 23.81
C TRP A 245 7.49 20.92 24.08
N THR A 246 6.23 20.76 24.46
CA THR A 246 5.37 21.87 24.88
C THR A 246 5.42 22.02 26.41
N LYS A 247 5.82 23.20 26.89
CA LYS A 247 5.79 23.55 28.32
C LYS A 247 4.45 24.18 28.73
N SER A 248 4.17 24.23 30.02
CA SER A 248 2.91 24.76 30.59
C SER A 248 2.68 26.25 30.31
N ASP A 249 3.73 26.99 30.00
CA ASP A 249 3.70 28.39 29.55
C ASP A 249 3.28 28.53 28.06
N GLY A 250 3.03 27.41 27.37
CA GLY A 250 2.66 27.38 25.97
C GLY A 250 3.84 27.55 25.01
N HIS A 251 5.09 27.60 25.49
CA HIS A 251 6.26 27.59 24.62
C HIS A 251 6.49 26.19 24.04
N ILE A 252 6.84 26.15 22.75
CA ILE A 252 7.20 24.93 22.05
C ILE A 252 8.71 24.94 21.84
N TYR A 253 9.37 23.86 22.27
CA TYR A 253 10.79 23.63 22.06
C TYR A 253 10.96 22.45 21.10
N LEU A 254 11.84 22.62 20.12
CA LEU A 254 12.18 21.59 19.14
C LEU A 254 13.60 21.11 19.40
N LEU A 255 13.75 19.81 19.64
CA LEU A 255 15.05 19.19 19.91
C LEU A 255 15.41 18.24 18.77
N LYS A 256 16.53 18.52 18.10
CA LYS A 256 17.08 17.61 17.07
C LYS A 256 17.84 16.48 17.75
N LYS A 257 17.59 15.24 17.33
CA LYS A 257 18.19 14.05 17.98
C LYS A 257 19.72 14.01 17.90
N ASP A 258 20.27 14.54 16.80
CA ASP A 258 21.69 14.44 16.49
C ASP A 258 22.46 15.76 16.68
N LYS A 259 21.81 16.78 17.28
CA LYS A 259 22.44 18.08 17.55
C LYS A 259 22.16 18.51 18.98
N ASP A 260 23.17 19.08 19.64
CA ASP A 260 23.01 19.74 20.95
C ASP A 260 22.28 21.10 20.86
N GLU A 261 21.48 21.30 19.81
CA GLU A 261 20.77 22.53 19.52
C GLU A 261 19.27 22.33 19.74
N ALA A 262 18.66 23.25 20.49
CA ALA A 262 17.23 23.32 20.70
C ALA A 262 16.68 24.66 20.19
N PHE A 263 15.56 24.62 19.48
CA PHE A 263 14.88 25.81 19.00
C PHE A 263 13.67 26.09 19.87
N GLN A 264 13.58 27.29 20.43
CA GLN A 264 12.34 27.77 21.03
C GLN A 264 11.51 28.45 19.94
N LEU A 265 10.32 27.92 19.66
CA LEU A 265 9.39 28.55 18.73
C LEU A 265 8.59 29.65 19.42
N THR A 266 8.64 30.84 18.86
CA THR A 266 7.88 32.01 19.31
C THR A 266 7.15 32.69 18.16
N GLY A 267 6.02 33.33 18.45
CA GLY A 267 5.29 34.18 17.50
C GLY A 267 4.97 33.46 16.19
N PRO A 268 5.27 34.07 15.02
CA PRO A 268 4.98 33.49 13.70
C PRO A 268 5.56 32.09 13.46
N GLY A 269 6.76 31.79 13.99
CA GLY A 269 7.41 30.49 13.81
C GLY A 269 6.63 29.36 14.49
N LYS A 270 6.04 29.64 15.66
CA LYS A 270 5.15 28.70 16.34
C LYS A 270 3.88 28.45 15.53
N THR A 271 3.25 29.51 15.03
CA THR A 271 2.03 29.40 14.24
C THR A 271 2.26 28.60 12.95
N LEU A 272 3.35 28.90 12.24
CA LEU A 272 3.69 28.20 11.00
C LEU A 272 4.01 26.73 11.24
N TRP A 273 4.78 26.42 12.29
CA TRP A 273 5.03 25.03 12.71
C TRP A 273 3.74 24.26 12.96
N GLN A 274 2.80 24.84 13.70
CA GLN A 274 1.52 24.21 14.02
C GLN A 274 0.60 24.02 12.81
N ARG A 275 0.70 24.89 11.79
CA ARG A 275 -0.05 24.78 10.53
C ARG A 275 0.59 23.80 9.53
N SER A 276 1.87 23.49 9.68
CA SER A 276 2.61 22.62 8.74
C SER A 276 2.31 21.13 9.02
N ASP A 277 1.07 20.72 8.80
CA ASP A 277 0.55 19.38 9.07
C ASP A 277 0.46 18.48 7.83
N GLY A 278 0.97 18.97 6.69
CA GLY A 278 0.88 18.32 5.38
C GLY A 278 -0.34 18.73 4.55
N LEU A 279 -1.25 19.54 5.08
CA LEU A 279 -2.41 20.07 4.34
C LEU A 279 -2.33 21.57 4.07
N PHE A 280 -1.42 22.28 4.73
CA PHE A 280 -1.23 23.71 4.54
C PHE A 280 -0.38 24.01 3.29
N ASN A 281 -0.95 24.74 2.34
CA ASN A 281 -0.30 25.03 1.06
C ASN A 281 0.68 26.21 1.19
N LYS A 282 1.85 26.11 0.55
CA LYS A 282 2.85 27.18 0.56
C LYS A 282 2.33 28.50 -0.05
N ASP A 283 1.44 28.44 -1.04
CA ASP A 283 0.89 29.64 -1.68
C ASP A 283 -0.06 30.44 -0.76
N GLU A 284 -0.46 29.87 0.38
CA GLU A 284 -1.24 30.58 1.40
C GLU A 284 -0.38 31.42 2.35
N LEU A 285 0.95 31.36 2.23
CA LEU A 285 1.87 32.18 3.03
C LEU A 285 1.88 33.63 2.53
N ASN A 286 1.82 34.59 3.45
CA ASN A 286 2.15 35.98 3.15
C ASN A 286 3.67 36.25 3.21
N ASP A 287 4.11 37.45 2.80
CA ASP A 287 5.53 37.83 2.74
C ASP A 287 6.28 37.70 4.09
N ASP A 288 5.61 37.96 5.21
CA ASP A 288 6.22 37.80 6.54
C ASP A 288 6.37 36.32 6.91
N GLU A 289 5.35 35.52 6.61
CA GLU A 289 5.37 34.08 6.85
C GLU A 289 6.38 33.37 5.93
N LEU A 290 6.58 33.85 4.70
CA LEU A 290 7.61 33.36 3.79
C LEU A 290 9.02 33.55 4.37
N ARG A 291 9.29 34.69 5.00
CA ARG A 291 10.60 34.91 5.66
C ARG A 291 10.83 33.95 6.83
N VAL A 292 9.79 33.71 7.63
CA VAL A 292 9.83 32.76 8.74
C VAL A 292 10.01 31.34 8.22
N TYR A 293 9.30 31.00 7.14
CA TYR A 293 9.38 29.72 6.48
C TYR A 293 10.80 29.40 6.01
N GLU A 294 11.48 30.32 5.32
CA GLU A 294 12.86 30.09 4.86
C GLU A 294 13.83 29.81 6.00
N VAL A 295 13.65 30.45 7.17
CA VAL A 295 14.42 30.14 8.37
C VAL A 295 14.13 28.72 8.85
N LEU A 296 12.86 28.35 9.03
CA LEU A 296 12.48 27.01 9.50
C LEU A 296 12.91 25.90 8.52
N LYS A 297 12.84 26.16 7.21
CA LYS A 297 13.30 25.25 6.16
C LYS A 297 14.82 25.09 6.18
N SER A 298 15.58 26.18 6.29
CA SER A 298 17.05 26.12 6.38
C SER A 298 17.54 25.33 7.60
N GLN A 299 16.72 25.30 8.65
CA GLN A 299 16.94 24.52 9.86
C GLN A 299 16.30 23.13 9.79
N GLU A 300 15.82 22.66 8.64
CA GLU A 300 15.21 21.33 8.44
C GLU A 300 14.04 21.06 9.40
N LEU A 301 13.37 22.11 9.87
CA LEU A 301 12.23 22.01 10.79
C LEU A 301 10.94 21.80 10.00
N ILE A 302 10.82 22.42 8.82
CA ILE A 302 9.69 22.24 7.91
C ILE A 302 10.21 21.75 6.56
N GLU A 303 9.50 20.80 5.98
CA GLU A 303 9.74 20.19 4.69
C GLU A 303 8.62 20.54 3.70
N GLU A 304 8.96 20.63 2.42
CA GLU A 304 7.99 20.73 1.32
C GLU A 304 7.65 19.33 0.85
N ILE A 305 6.38 18.94 0.98
CA ILE A 305 5.87 17.69 0.41
C ILE A 305 5.04 17.98 -0.83
N ARG A 306 5.25 17.16 -1.86
CA ARG A 306 4.41 17.15 -3.05
C ARG A 306 3.70 15.82 -3.11
N TYR A 307 2.40 15.86 -2.96
CA TYR A 307 1.58 14.73 -3.35
C TYR A 307 1.60 14.66 -4.87
N SER A 308 1.97 13.51 -5.41
CA SER A 308 2.12 13.31 -6.85
C SER A 308 0.81 13.61 -7.59
N SER A 309 0.74 14.76 -8.25
CA SER A 309 -0.24 15.06 -9.28
C SER A 309 0.30 14.53 -10.61
N ASN A 310 -0.16 13.37 -11.06
CA ASN A 310 0.10 12.93 -12.43
C ASN A 310 -0.79 13.71 -13.41
N LEU A 311 -0.68 15.04 -13.42
CA LEU A 311 -1.18 15.89 -14.49
C LEU A 311 -0.33 15.55 -15.72
N GLN A 312 -0.86 14.73 -16.62
CA GLN A 312 -0.28 14.60 -17.95
C GLN A 312 -0.55 15.90 -18.70
N HIS A 313 0.48 16.75 -18.81
CA HIS A 313 0.51 17.71 -19.89
C HIS A 313 0.70 16.93 -21.19
N ASP A 314 -0.37 16.76 -21.97
CA ASP A 314 -0.26 16.56 -23.40
C ASP A 314 0.38 17.82 -24.01
N LEU A 315 1.71 17.87 -23.99
CA LEU A 315 2.50 18.53 -25.03
C LEU A 315 2.80 17.38 -26.00
N GLY A 316 2.06 17.19 -27.08
CA GLY A 316 1.87 18.16 -28.15
C GLY A 316 2.33 17.42 -29.40
N SER A 317 1.40 17.26 -30.32
CA SER A 317 1.63 16.90 -31.71
C SER A 317 2.83 17.64 -32.32
N ASP A 318 3.73 16.88 -32.94
CA ASP A 318 4.41 17.21 -34.20
C ASP A 318 4.42 15.94 -35.08
#